data_AF-A0A1U9ZQK7-F1
#
_entry.id   AF-A0A1U9ZQK7-F1
#
_cell.length_a   1.000
_cell.length_b   1.000
_cell.length_c   1.000
_cell.angle_alpha   90.00
_cell.angle_beta   90.00
_cell.angle_gamma   90.00
#
_symmetry.space_group_name_H-M   'P 1'
#
loop_
_entity.id
_entity.type
_entity.pdbx_description
1 polymer ?
#
loop_
_entity_poly.entity_id
_entity_poly.type
_entity_poly.pdbx_seq_one_letter_code
_entity_poly.pdbx_strand_id
1 'polypeptide(L)'
;MARQDKLVRLGVMIRQLCAELREMTLDENAQARLAVLYDRIAEEIAGILPPELRQELHRLRPSLDARPTRAELRVVHAQLLGWLEGLSHGVQVALSLHRANLVQQYQALRSGTSGGGTSGARGPAATPQAGSSPPGLHSNAYL
;
A
#
# COMPACT_ATOMS: atom_id res chain seq x y z
N MET A 1 -21.10 4.93 -3.11
CA MET A 1 -20.88 6.01 -2.12
C MET A 1 -21.18 5.52 -0.71
N ALA A 2 -22.43 5.37 -0.27
CA ALA A 2 -22.79 5.06 1.13
C ALA A 2 -22.10 3.83 1.78
N ARG A 3 -21.76 2.81 0.98
CA ARG A 3 -21.10 1.59 1.48
C ARG A 3 -19.61 1.80 1.81
N GLN A 4 -18.91 2.67 1.09
CA GLN A 4 -17.50 3.01 1.36
C GLN A 4 -17.36 3.90 2.59
N ASP A 5 -18.28 4.85 2.80
CA ASP A 5 -18.28 5.72 3.98
C ASP A 5 -18.38 4.91 5.28
N LYS A 6 -19.16 3.82 5.26
CA LYS A 6 -19.27 2.89 6.38
C LYS A 6 -17.94 2.19 6.69
N LEU A 7 -17.21 1.73 5.67
CA LEU A 7 -15.91 1.05 5.86
C LEU A 7 -14.88 1.99 6.51
N VAL A 8 -14.80 3.24 6.04
CA VAL A 8 -13.90 4.25 6.60
C VAL A 8 -14.24 4.51 8.08
N ARG A 9 -15.52 4.71 8.39
CA ARG A 9 -15.98 4.92 9.77
C ARG A 9 -15.67 3.73 10.68
N LEU A 10 -15.86 2.50 10.21
CA LEU A 10 -15.50 1.29 10.94
C LEU A 10 -13.99 1.19 11.18
N GLY A 11 -13.17 1.53 10.17
CA GLY A 11 -11.70 1.55 10.32
C GLY A 11 -11.22 2.55 11.38
N VAL A 12 -11.79 3.75 11.41
CA VAL A 12 -11.48 4.76 12.45
C VAL A 12 -11.91 4.27 13.84
N MET A 13 -13.12 3.69 13.94
CA MET A 13 -13.64 3.14 15.19
C MET A 13 -12.74 2.02 15.74
N ILE A 14 -12.29 1.08 14.90
CA ILE A 14 -11.39 0.00 15.31
C ILE A 14 -10.05 0.57 15.78
N ARG A 15 -9.51 1.58 15.10
CA ARG A 15 -8.26 2.25 15.51
C ARG A 15 -8.37 2.86 16.89
N GLN A 16 -9.48 3.56 17.18
CA GLN A 16 -9.74 4.12 18.50
C GLN A 16 -9.89 3.01 19.55
N LEU A 17 -10.63 1.95 19.25
CA LEU A 17 -10.77 0.81 20.15
C LEU A 17 -9.42 0.14 20.45
N CYS A 18 -8.55 -0.02 19.45
CA CYS A 18 -7.18 -0.51 19.64
C CYS A 18 -6.34 0.42 20.54
N ALA A 19 -6.60 1.72 20.54
CA ALA A 19 -5.96 2.65 21.46
C ALA A 19 -6.49 2.47 22.89
N GLU A 20 -7.81 2.43 23.06
CA GLU A 20 -8.44 2.25 24.37
C GLU A 20 -8.04 0.93 25.05
N LEU A 21 -7.99 -0.18 24.29
CA LEU A 21 -7.59 -1.49 24.82
C LEU A 21 -6.14 -1.55 25.33
N ARG A 22 -5.31 -0.56 24.98
CA ARG A 22 -3.95 -0.45 25.52
C ARG A 22 -3.93 0.15 26.92
N GLU A 23 -4.80 1.11 27.17
CA GLU A 23 -4.80 1.93 28.38
C GLU A 23 -5.79 1.40 29.43
N MET A 24 -6.91 0.83 29.00
CA MET A 24 -8.00 0.44 29.89
C MET A 24 -7.83 -0.97 30.49
N THR A 25 -8.22 -1.12 31.75
CA THR A 25 -8.48 -2.44 32.37
C THR A 25 -9.91 -2.88 32.06
N LEU A 26 -10.09 -4.16 31.76
CA LEU A 26 -11.40 -4.74 31.44
C LEU A 26 -11.68 -5.90 32.36
N ASP A 27 -12.90 -5.95 32.91
CA ASP A 27 -13.42 -7.12 33.60
C ASP A 27 -13.83 -8.22 32.60
N GLU A 28 -14.05 -9.44 33.09
CA GLU A 28 -14.42 -10.59 32.24
C GLU A 28 -15.71 -10.33 31.44
N ASN A 29 -16.68 -9.63 32.04
CA ASN A 29 -17.93 -9.29 31.38
C ASN A 29 -17.73 -8.33 30.20
N ALA A 30 -16.87 -7.31 30.35
CA ALA A 30 -16.53 -6.41 29.25
C ALA A 30 -15.73 -7.14 28.16
N GLN A 31 -14.82 -8.04 28.53
CA GLN A 31 -14.07 -8.87 27.58
C GLN A 31 -15.01 -9.73 26.72
N ALA A 32 -15.98 -10.41 27.34
CA ALA A 32 -16.96 -11.21 26.62
C ALA A 32 -17.83 -10.36 25.67
N ARG A 33 -18.30 -9.19 26.13
CA ARG A 33 -19.05 -8.26 25.26
C ARG A 33 -18.21 -7.76 24.09
N LEU A 34 -16.91 -7.55 24.30
CA LEU A 34 -16.01 -7.07 23.27
C LEU A 34 -15.70 -8.13 22.21
N ALA A 35 -15.60 -9.40 22.60
CA ALA A 35 -15.50 -10.51 21.66
C ALA A 35 -16.71 -10.56 20.71
N VAL A 36 -17.92 -10.43 21.26
CA VAL A 36 -19.14 -10.36 20.45
C VAL A 36 -19.15 -9.13 19.54
N LEU A 37 -18.63 -7.99 20.03
CA LEU A 37 -18.51 -6.78 19.22
C LEU A 37 -17.50 -6.97 18.07
N TYR A 38 -16.36 -7.60 18.32
CA TYR A 38 -15.38 -7.94 17.28
C TYR A 38 -16.03 -8.72 16.15
N ASP A 39 -16.81 -9.77 16.49
CA ASP A 39 -17.50 -10.60 15.50
C ASP A 39 -18.48 -9.78 14.66
N ARG A 40 -19.29 -8.94 15.31
CA ARG A 40 -20.23 -8.05 14.61
C ARG A 40 -19.53 -7.08 13.67
N ILE A 41 -18.40 -6.50 14.11
CA ILE A 41 -17.60 -5.59 13.28
C ILE A 41 -17.03 -6.31 12.07
N ALA A 42 -16.50 -7.52 12.26
CA ALA A 42 -15.94 -8.33 11.18
C ALA A 42 -17.00 -8.68 10.12
N GLU A 43 -18.20 -9.08 10.54
CA GLU A 43 -19.32 -9.34 9.63
C GLU A 43 -19.80 -8.08 8.91
N GLU A 44 -19.85 -6.94 9.60
CA GLU A 44 -20.22 -5.66 8.99
C GLU A 44 -19.24 -5.21 7.91
N ILE A 45 -17.93 -5.46 8.12
CA ILE A 45 -16.90 -5.24 7.10
C ILE A 45 -17.08 -6.24 5.95
N ALA A 46 -17.25 -7.53 6.25
CA ALA A 46 -17.42 -8.59 5.26
C ALA A 46 -18.60 -8.32 4.31
N GLY A 47 -19.71 -7.78 4.82
CA GLY A 47 -20.88 -7.40 4.03
C GLY A 47 -20.66 -6.22 3.08
N ILE A 48 -19.58 -5.45 3.27
CA ILE A 48 -19.21 -4.32 2.42
C ILE A 48 -18.23 -4.74 1.32
N LEU A 49 -17.42 -5.75 1.58
CA LEU A 49 -16.33 -6.18 0.71
C LEU A 49 -16.81 -7.01 -0.50
N PRO A 50 -16.06 -6.95 -1.61
CA PRO A 50 -16.23 -7.87 -2.74
C PRO A 50 -15.94 -9.33 -2.31
N PRO A 51 -16.46 -10.32 -3.05
CA PRO A 51 -16.42 -11.73 -2.65
C PRO A 51 -15.03 -12.27 -2.31
N GLU A 52 -14.01 -11.87 -3.07
CA GLU A 52 -12.64 -12.33 -2.92
C GLU A 52 -12.05 -11.87 -1.58
N LEU A 53 -12.17 -10.57 -1.29
CA LEU A 53 -11.72 -9.98 -0.03
C LEU A 53 -12.55 -10.44 1.17
N ARG A 54 -13.85 -10.73 0.95
CA ARG A 54 -14.69 -11.33 1.99
C ARG A 54 -14.20 -12.72 2.37
N GLN A 55 -13.91 -13.58 1.40
CA GLN A 55 -13.37 -14.92 1.65
C GLN A 55 -11.99 -14.84 2.31
N GLU A 56 -11.15 -13.90 1.89
CA GLU A 56 -9.86 -13.65 2.52
C GLU A 56 -10.03 -13.27 4.00
N LEU A 57 -10.90 -12.29 4.30
CA LEU A 57 -11.18 -11.86 5.67
C LEU A 57 -11.69 -13.02 6.54
N HIS A 58 -12.64 -13.82 6.05
CA HIS A 58 -13.15 -14.99 6.80
C HIS A 58 -12.06 -16.04 7.05
N ARG A 59 -11.13 -16.24 6.11
CA ARG A 59 -10.03 -17.20 6.26
C ARG A 59 -8.99 -16.75 7.28
N LEU A 60 -8.73 -15.45 7.34
CA LEU A 60 -7.74 -14.86 8.25
C LEU A 60 -8.31 -14.60 9.65
N ARG A 61 -9.63 -14.64 9.82
CA ARG A 61 -10.26 -14.34 11.10
C ARG A 61 -9.84 -15.36 12.19
N PRO A 62 -9.26 -14.91 13.30
CA PRO A 62 -8.95 -15.78 14.44
C PRO A 62 -10.22 -16.30 15.09
N SER A 63 -10.17 -17.53 15.59
CA SER A 63 -11.18 -18.06 16.52
C SER A 63 -10.86 -17.53 17.92
N LEU A 64 -11.85 -16.97 18.60
CA LEU A 64 -11.74 -16.55 19.99
C LEU A 64 -12.26 -17.65 20.91
N ASP A 65 -11.57 -17.86 22.03
CA ASP A 65 -12.01 -18.79 23.08
C ASP A 65 -13.28 -18.28 23.78
N ALA A 66 -13.95 -19.18 24.52
CA ALA A 66 -15.14 -18.84 25.29
C ALA A 66 -14.89 -17.78 26.38
N ARG A 67 -13.63 -17.63 26.82
CA ARG A 67 -13.19 -16.62 27.80
C ARG A 67 -11.94 -15.90 27.27
N PRO A 68 -12.12 -14.98 26.31
CA PRO A 68 -10.98 -14.35 25.67
C PRO A 68 -10.32 -13.34 26.60
N THR A 69 -9.00 -13.32 26.62
CA THR A 69 -8.24 -12.37 27.44
C THR A 69 -8.21 -10.98 26.79
N ARG A 70 -7.98 -9.93 27.58
CA ARG A 70 -7.74 -8.57 27.03
C ARG A 70 -6.61 -8.55 26.00
N ALA A 71 -5.57 -9.35 26.21
CA ALA A 71 -4.44 -9.44 25.30
C ALA A 71 -4.86 -10.03 23.94
N GLU A 72 -5.62 -11.13 23.94
CA GLU A 72 -6.20 -11.69 22.72
C GLU A 72 -7.09 -10.68 21.99
N LEU A 73 -8.00 -10.02 22.72
CA LEU A 73 -8.89 -9.00 22.14
C LEU A 73 -8.10 -7.88 21.46
N ARG A 74 -7.02 -7.39 22.09
CA ARG A 74 -6.14 -6.38 21.50
C ARG A 74 -5.47 -6.89 20.23
N VAL A 75 -4.99 -8.13 20.21
CA VAL A 75 -4.32 -8.73 19.04
C VAL A 75 -5.30 -8.87 17.88
N VAL A 76 -6.50 -9.41 18.10
CA VAL A 76 -7.48 -9.64 17.02
C VAL A 76 -8.00 -8.33 16.42
N HIS A 77 -8.21 -7.30 17.23
CA HIS A 77 -8.57 -5.97 16.72
C HIS A 77 -7.43 -5.30 15.96
N ALA A 78 -6.18 -5.42 16.44
CA ALA A 78 -5.01 -4.91 15.75
C ALA A 78 -4.77 -5.62 14.40
N GLN A 79 -4.99 -6.93 14.35
CA GLN A 79 -4.93 -7.70 13.10
C GLN A 79 -5.95 -7.18 12.08
N LEU A 80 -7.21 -7.01 12.49
CA LEU A 80 -8.25 -6.50 11.61
C LEU A 80 -7.93 -5.08 11.11
N LEU A 81 -7.43 -4.21 11.99
CA LEU A 81 -6.99 -2.87 11.62
C LEU A 81 -5.85 -2.91 10.59
N GLY A 82 -4.80 -3.68 10.87
CA GLY A 82 -3.64 -3.78 9.98
C GLY A 82 -4.01 -4.34 8.60
N TRP A 83 -4.91 -5.33 8.55
CA TRP A 83 -5.43 -5.84 7.28
C TRP A 83 -6.20 -4.77 6.49
N LEU A 84 -7.07 -3.99 7.16
CA LEU A 84 -7.79 -2.89 6.51
C LEU A 84 -6.84 -1.78 6.00
N GLU A 85 -5.80 -1.46 6.77
CA GLU A 85 -4.77 -0.49 6.36
C GLU A 85 -4.01 -1.00 5.14
N GLY A 86 -3.60 -2.28 5.14
CA GLY A 86 -2.94 -2.93 4.02
C GLY A 86 -3.78 -2.92 2.74
N LEU A 87 -5.09 -3.19 2.86
CA LEU A 87 -6.03 -3.10 1.74
C LEU A 87 -6.07 -1.68 1.16
N SER A 88 -6.18 -0.66 2.02
CA SER A 88 -6.21 0.73 1.58
C SER A 88 -4.91 1.16 0.90
N HIS A 89 -3.76 0.71 1.41
CA HIS A 89 -2.45 1.03 0.88
C HIS A 89 -2.21 0.34 -0.47
N GLY A 90 -2.61 -0.93 -0.62
CA GLY A 90 -2.49 -1.67 -1.88
C GLY A 90 -3.22 -0.99 -3.04
N VAL A 91 -4.42 -0.45 -2.79
CA VAL A 91 -5.18 0.32 -3.80
C VAL A 91 -4.45 1.61 -4.18
N GLN A 92 -3.88 2.33 -3.20
CA GLN A 92 -3.12 3.54 -3.46
C GLN A 92 -1.84 3.27 -4.28
N VAL A 93 -1.12 2.18 -3.97
CA VAL A 93 0.06 1.74 -4.72
C VAL A 93 -0.31 1.38 -6.15
N ALA A 94 -1.35 0.57 -6.37
CA ALA A 94 -1.81 0.19 -7.70
C ALA A 94 -2.18 1.41 -8.56
N LEU A 95 -2.88 2.39 -7.97
CA LEU A 95 -3.26 3.61 -8.67
C LEU A 95 -2.04 4.52 -8.97
N SER A 96 -1.07 4.58 -8.06
CA SER A 96 0.19 5.30 -8.27
C SER A 96 0.97 4.72 -9.46
N LEU A 97 1.09 3.39 -9.52
CA LEU A 97 1.72 2.68 -10.64
C LEU A 97 0.97 2.94 -11.96
N HIS A 98 -0.36 2.90 -11.94
CA HIS A 98 -1.17 3.20 -13.12
C HIS A 98 -0.91 4.63 -13.64
N ARG A 99 -0.89 5.63 -12.74
CA ARG A 99 -0.58 7.02 -13.11
C ARG A 99 0.83 7.16 -13.68
N ALA A 100 1.83 6.50 -13.10
CA ALA A 100 3.20 6.53 -13.60
C ALA A 100 3.31 5.97 -15.02
N ASN A 101 2.62 4.86 -15.31
CA ASN A 101 2.58 4.27 -16.64
C ASN A 101 1.93 5.21 -17.67
N LEU A 102 0.85 5.90 -17.31
CA LEU A 102 0.23 6.91 -18.18
C LEU A 102 1.20 8.06 -18.48
N VAL A 103 1.90 8.59 -17.47
CA VAL A 103 2.91 9.65 -17.66
C VAL A 103 4.01 9.19 -18.62
N GLN A 104 4.50 7.95 -18.49
CA GLN A 104 5.49 7.39 -19.41
C GLN A 104 4.97 7.28 -20.84
N GLN A 105 3.72 6.85 -21.04
CA GLN A 105 3.10 6.80 -22.36
C GLN A 105 2.98 8.19 -22.99
N TYR A 106 2.54 9.19 -22.22
CA TYR A 106 2.47 10.57 -22.70
C TYR A 106 3.85 11.14 -23.07
N GLN A 107 4.88 10.83 -22.29
CA GLN A 107 6.25 11.21 -22.62
C GLN A 107 6.72 10.52 -23.91
N ALA A 108 6.46 9.22 -24.06
CA ALA A 108 6.83 8.47 -25.27
C ALA A 108 6.17 9.03 -26.54
N LEU A 109 4.88 9.39 -26.46
CA LEU A 109 4.17 10.06 -27.56
C LEU A 109 4.80 11.41 -27.88
N ARG A 110 5.10 12.21 -26.86
CA ARG A 110 5.74 13.53 -27.03
C ARG A 110 7.13 13.42 -27.67
N SER A 111 7.93 12.45 -27.24
CA SER A 111 9.25 12.13 -27.82
C SER A 111 9.14 11.61 -29.26
N GLY A 112 8.15 10.77 -29.56
CA GLY A 112 7.86 10.28 -30.90
C GLY A 112 7.39 11.39 -31.85
N THR A 113 6.66 12.38 -31.34
CA THR A 113 6.24 13.57 -32.12
C THR A 113 7.32 14.63 -32.28
N SER A 114 8.42 14.59 -31.51
CA SER A 114 9.52 15.56 -31.62
C SER A 114 10.64 15.15 -32.60
N GLY A 115 10.46 14.04 -33.34
CA GLY A 115 11.40 13.57 -34.37
C GLY A 115 11.12 14.05 -35.81
N GLY A 116 10.05 14.82 -36.03
CA GLY A 116 9.63 15.31 -37.35
C GLY A 116 9.93 16.78 -37.59
N GLY A 117 11.20 17.19 -37.52
CA GLY A 117 11.60 18.59 -37.74
C GLY A 117 13.10 18.79 -37.87
N THR A 118 13.57 18.78 -39.12
CA THR A 118 14.86 19.31 -39.60
C THR A 118 16.15 18.73 -39.02
N SER A 119 16.69 17.70 -39.68
CA SER A 119 18.14 17.60 -39.88
C SER A 119 18.42 17.25 -41.35
N GLY A 120 18.15 18.25 -42.20
CA GLY A 120 18.65 18.28 -43.56
C GLY A 120 19.87 19.20 -43.60
N ALA A 121 21.06 18.61 -43.74
CA ALA A 121 22.19 19.13 -44.51
C ALA A 121 23.44 18.29 -44.21
N ARG A 122 23.63 17.28 -45.04
CA ARG A 122 24.91 16.59 -45.26
C ARG A 122 25.88 17.59 -45.89
N GLY A 123 26.96 17.92 -45.18
CA GLY A 123 28.13 18.62 -45.74
C GLY A 123 29.40 17.82 -45.45
N PRO A 124 30.19 17.40 -46.46
CA PRO A 124 31.45 16.69 -46.26
C PRO A 124 32.66 17.63 -46.37
N ALA A 125 33.70 17.41 -45.54
CA ALA A 125 35.16 17.58 -45.80
C ALA A 125 35.93 17.76 -44.46
N ALA A 126 36.82 16.81 -44.12
CA ALA A 126 38.30 16.98 -44.03
C ALA A 126 38.78 17.53 -42.67
N THR A 127 39.82 17.07 -41.96
CA THR A 127 40.87 16.02 -42.03
C THR A 127 41.42 15.88 -40.58
N PRO A 128 42.22 14.85 -40.23
CA PRO A 128 42.62 14.56 -38.84
C PRO A 128 43.86 15.35 -38.42
N GLN A 129 43.93 15.80 -37.17
CA GLN A 129 45.21 16.21 -36.58
C GLN A 129 45.33 15.77 -35.11
N ALA A 130 46.50 15.20 -34.86
CA ALA A 130 46.97 14.55 -33.66
C ALA A 130 47.26 15.52 -32.51
N GLY A 131 47.25 15.01 -31.28
CA GLY A 131 47.76 15.75 -30.12
C GLY A 131 47.52 15.06 -28.78
N SER A 132 48.49 14.23 -28.36
CA SER A 132 48.97 14.09 -26.98
C SER A 132 48.02 13.72 -25.82
N SER A 133 48.16 12.48 -25.35
CA SER A 133 48.03 12.04 -23.94
C SER A 133 49.27 12.42 -23.11
N PRO A 134 49.37 12.19 -21.78
CA PRO A 134 48.40 12.20 -20.65
C PRO A 134 48.92 13.12 -19.49
N PRO A 135 48.39 13.10 -18.23
CA PRO A 135 48.79 12.08 -17.24
C PRO A 135 47.63 11.60 -16.33
N GLY A 136 47.80 10.40 -15.76
CA GLY A 136 46.77 9.66 -15.02
C GLY A 136 46.57 10.09 -13.57
N LEU A 137 45.68 9.37 -12.87
CA LEU A 137 45.69 9.14 -11.43
C LEU A 137 44.77 7.94 -11.08
N HIS A 138 45.41 6.81 -10.76
CA HIS A 138 45.08 5.86 -9.69
C HIS A 138 43.65 5.28 -9.64
N SER A 139 43.50 4.10 -10.24
CA SER A 139 42.42 3.16 -9.91
C SER A 139 42.77 2.46 -8.60
N ASN A 140 41.99 2.72 -7.55
CA ASN A 140 42.07 2.00 -6.28
C ASN A 140 40.98 0.93 -6.24
N ALA A 141 41.40 -0.26 -5.84
CA ALA A 141 40.58 -1.44 -5.65
C ALA A 141 39.58 -1.24 -4.51
N TYR A 142 38.38 -1.81 -4.66
CA TYR A 142 37.63 -2.33 -3.52
C TYR A 142 37.05 -3.70 -3.87
N LEU A 143 37.40 -4.62 -2.98
CA LEU A 143 36.82 -5.93 -2.73
C LEU A 143 35.31 -5.82 -2.45
#